data_AF-A0A850WGQ1-F1
#
_entry.id   AF-A0A850WGQ1-F1
#
_cell.length_a   1.000
_cell.length_b   1.000
_cell.length_c   1.000
_cell.angle_alpha   90.00
_cell.angle_beta   90.00
_cell.angle_gamma   90.00
#
_symmetry.space_group_name_H-M   'P 1'
#
loop_
_entity.id
_entity.type
_entity.pdbx_description
1 polymer ?
#
loop_
_entity_poly.entity_id
_entity_poly.type
_entity_poly.pdbx_seq_one_letter_code
_entity_poly.pdbx_strand_id
1 'polypeptide(L)'
;VVLDDSKRVAKRKLIEENRERRRKEEMIKSLQQRPNPSAEEWELIHVVTEAHRSTNAQGSHWKQKRKFLPEDIGQSPMASMPDGDKVDLEAFSEFTKIITPAITRVVDFAKKLPMFSELPCEDQIILLKGCCMEIMSLRAAVRYDPESETLTLSGEMAVKREQLKNGGLGVVSDAIFDLGKSLSAFNLDDTEVALLQAVLLMSSDRTGLICVEKIEKCQETYLLAFEHYINYRKHNIPHFWPKLLMKVTDLRMIGACHASRFLHMKVECPTELFPPLFLEVFED
;
A
#
# COMPACT_ATOMS: atom_id res chain seq x y z
N VAL A 1 48.85 -7.97 -34.59
CA VAL A 1 49.42 -7.20 -33.45
C VAL A 1 48.64 -7.55 -32.20
N VAL A 2 49.26 -8.25 -31.25
CA VAL A 2 48.65 -8.57 -29.95
C VAL A 2 48.55 -7.26 -29.18
N LEU A 3 47.33 -6.84 -28.81
CA LEU A 3 47.11 -5.64 -28.01
C LEU A 3 47.79 -5.82 -26.64
N ASP A 4 48.59 -4.83 -26.24
CA ASP A 4 49.09 -4.70 -24.87
C ASP A 4 47.92 -4.55 -23.87
N ASP A 5 48.15 -4.89 -22.61
CA ASP A 5 47.08 -4.96 -21.61
C ASP A 5 46.40 -3.60 -21.37
N SER A 6 47.13 -2.50 -21.52
CA SER A 6 46.58 -1.14 -21.42
C SER A 6 45.52 -0.87 -22.51
N LYS A 7 45.81 -1.26 -23.76
CA LYS A 7 44.85 -1.15 -24.87
C LYS A 7 43.66 -2.09 -24.73
N ARG A 8 43.81 -3.27 -24.10
CA ARG A 8 42.68 -4.17 -23.81
C ARG A 8 41.74 -3.57 -22.77
N VAL A 9 42.26 -2.96 -21.72
CA VAL A 9 41.47 -2.28 -20.68
C VAL A 9 40.73 -1.07 -21.26
N ALA A 10 41.40 -0.23 -22.04
CA ALA A 10 40.79 0.91 -22.71
C ALA A 10 39.64 0.49 -23.65
N LYS A 11 39.85 -0.59 -24.42
CA LYS A 11 38.81 -1.14 -25.30
C LYS A 11 37.60 -1.66 -24.51
N ARG A 12 37.81 -2.33 -23.37
CA ARG A 12 36.72 -2.81 -22.50
C ARG A 12 35.90 -1.63 -21.94
N LYS A 13 36.56 -0.57 -21.48
CA LYS A 13 35.90 0.64 -20.97
C LYS A 13 35.06 1.33 -22.06
N LEU A 14 35.62 1.47 -23.27
CA LEU A 14 34.91 2.05 -24.42
C LEU A 14 33.69 1.22 -24.85
N ILE A 15 33.77 -0.11 -24.76
CA ILE A 15 32.63 -1.00 -25.05
C ILE A 15 31.53 -0.81 -24.02
N GLU A 16 31.88 -0.70 -22.73
CA GLU A 16 30.91 -0.49 -21.65
C GLU A 16 30.23 0.88 -21.77
N GLU A 17 30.99 1.95 -21.99
CA GLU A 17 30.46 3.30 -22.21
C GLU A 17 29.52 3.36 -23.43
N ASN A 18 29.85 2.68 -24.53
CA ASN A 18 28.97 2.60 -25.70
C ASN A 18 27.71 1.78 -25.45
N ARG A 19 27.79 0.71 -24.64
CA ARG A 19 26.62 -0.08 -24.23
C ARG A 19 25.69 0.74 -23.34
N GLU A 20 26.23 1.47 -22.38
CA GLU A 20 25.44 2.39 -21.54
C GLU A 20 24.79 3.49 -22.39
N ARG A 21 25.53 4.07 -23.33
CA ARG A 21 24.99 5.10 -24.24
C ARG A 21 23.84 4.57 -25.08
N ARG A 22 24.00 3.38 -25.71
CA ARG A 22 22.91 2.73 -26.46
C ARG A 22 21.70 2.41 -25.59
N ARG A 23 21.89 1.88 -24.38
CA ARG A 23 20.78 1.64 -23.44
C ARG A 23 20.04 2.93 -23.09
N LYS A 24 20.77 4.03 -22.86
CA LYS A 24 20.17 5.36 -22.62
C LYS A 24 19.39 5.85 -23.85
N GLU A 25 19.96 5.73 -25.04
CA GLU A 25 19.30 6.13 -26.30
C GLU A 25 18.02 5.33 -26.57
N GLU A 26 18.06 4.00 -26.41
CA GLU A 26 16.89 3.11 -26.55
C GLU A 26 15.82 3.42 -25.49
N MET A 27 16.24 3.67 -24.24
CA MET A 27 15.34 4.06 -23.16
C MET A 27 14.63 5.39 -23.48
N ILE A 28 15.37 6.41 -23.94
CA ILE A 28 14.81 7.72 -24.36
C ILE A 28 13.80 7.55 -25.50
N LYS A 29 14.14 6.72 -26.50
CA LYS A 29 13.26 6.46 -27.65
C LYS A 29 11.97 5.74 -27.24
N SER A 30 12.06 4.81 -26.29
CA SER A 30 10.88 4.14 -25.72
C SER A 30 10.01 5.09 -24.88
N LEU A 31 10.63 6.03 -24.16
CA LEU A 31 9.92 7.02 -23.33
C LEU A 31 9.17 8.04 -24.19
N GLN A 32 9.64 8.34 -25.39
CA GLN A 32 8.94 9.23 -26.35
C GLN A 32 7.65 8.61 -26.91
N GLN A 33 7.46 7.29 -26.78
CA GLN A 33 6.31 6.58 -27.34
C GLN A 33 5.21 6.29 -26.31
N ARG A 34 5.46 6.52 -25.01
CA ARG A 34 4.47 6.19 -24.00
C ARG A 34 3.44 7.31 -23.84
N PRO A 35 2.14 6.97 -23.83
CA PRO A 35 1.08 7.97 -23.68
C PRO A 35 1.12 8.61 -22.29
N ASN A 36 0.87 9.93 -22.27
CA ASN A 36 0.62 10.72 -21.07
C ASN A 36 -0.91 10.82 -20.84
N PRO A 37 -1.38 11.26 -19.65
CA PRO A 37 -2.80 11.34 -19.39
C PRO A 37 -3.48 12.36 -20.33
N SER A 38 -4.63 11.96 -20.86
CA SER A 38 -5.59 12.82 -21.55
C SER A 38 -6.25 13.80 -20.58
N ALA A 39 -7.01 14.77 -21.12
CA ALA A 39 -7.71 15.76 -20.29
C ALA A 39 -8.72 15.11 -19.32
N GLU A 40 -9.48 14.11 -19.79
CA GLU A 40 -10.45 13.39 -18.97
C GLU A 40 -9.75 12.58 -17.86
N GLU A 41 -8.61 11.95 -18.17
CA GLU A 41 -7.81 11.25 -17.17
C GLU A 41 -7.20 12.22 -16.16
N TRP A 42 -6.82 13.44 -16.55
CA TRP A 42 -6.32 14.45 -15.61
C TRP A 42 -7.39 14.88 -14.60
N GLU A 43 -8.65 15.04 -15.03
CA GLU A 43 -9.76 15.33 -14.12
C GLU A 43 -9.98 14.17 -13.15
N LEU A 44 -9.96 12.92 -13.64
CA LEU A 44 -10.06 11.73 -12.80
C LEU A 44 -8.91 11.66 -11.77
N ILE A 45 -7.68 11.89 -12.23
CA ILE A 45 -6.46 11.90 -11.42
C ILE A 45 -6.55 13.00 -10.34
N HIS A 46 -7.06 14.17 -10.70
CA HIS A 46 -7.24 15.26 -9.75
C HIS A 46 -8.23 14.88 -8.64
N VAL A 47 -9.40 14.36 -9.01
CA VAL A 47 -10.45 13.94 -8.06
C VAL A 47 -9.93 12.88 -7.08
N VAL A 48 -9.29 11.82 -7.59
CA VAL A 48 -8.79 10.74 -6.72
C VAL A 48 -7.66 11.22 -5.80
N THR A 49 -6.79 12.11 -6.29
CA THR A 49 -5.69 12.69 -5.50
C THR A 49 -6.22 13.54 -4.35
N GLU A 50 -7.19 14.42 -4.61
CA GLU A 50 -7.80 15.25 -3.56
C GLU A 50 -8.65 14.43 -2.58
N ALA A 51 -9.30 13.37 -3.06
CA ALA A 51 -9.96 12.39 -2.19
C ALA A 51 -8.96 11.73 -1.23
N HIS A 52 -7.79 11.33 -1.72
CA HIS A 52 -6.72 10.78 -0.87
C HIS A 52 -6.21 11.83 0.12
N ARG A 53 -5.77 13.01 -0.34
CA ARG A 53 -5.19 14.06 0.51
C ARG A 53 -6.12 14.49 1.64
N SER A 54 -7.41 14.68 1.33
CA SER A 54 -8.39 15.12 2.32
C SER A 54 -8.75 14.04 3.36
N THR A 55 -8.39 12.78 3.11
CA THR A 55 -8.69 11.64 3.98
C THR A 55 -7.43 10.95 4.52
N ASN A 56 -6.24 11.44 4.17
CA ASN A 56 -4.97 10.91 4.66
C ASN A 56 -4.53 11.68 5.91
N ALA A 57 -4.65 11.04 7.08
CA ALA A 57 -4.41 11.69 8.38
C ALA A 57 -3.00 12.29 8.48
N GLN A 58 -2.89 13.55 8.92
CA GLN A 58 -1.63 14.30 9.10
C GLN A 58 -0.83 14.66 7.83
N GLY A 59 -1.27 14.27 6.63
CA GLY A 59 -0.65 14.68 5.36
C GLY A 59 0.87 14.54 5.35
N SER A 60 1.58 15.59 4.92
CA SER A 60 3.06 15.68 4.90
C SER A 60 3.71 15.85 6.27
N HIS A 61 2.94 16.13 7.32
CA HIS A 61 3.43 16.40 8.68
C HIS A 61 3.47 15.17 9.60
N TRP A 62 3.21 13.98 9.06
CA TRP A 62 3.13 12.75 9.84
C TRP A 62 4.42 12.45 10.61
N LYS A 63 5.60 12.74 10.03
CA LYS A 63 6.90 12.50 10.69
C LYS A 63 7.07 13.34 11.96
N GLN A 64 6.59 14.58 11.98
CA GLN A 64 6.72 15.48 13.14
C GLN A 64 5.64 15.20 14.21
N LYS A 65 4.49 14.67 13.80
CA LYS A 65 3.35 14.43 14.69
C LYS A 65 3.31 13.03 15.30
N ARG A 66 3.99 12.05 14.68
CA ARG A 66 4.01 10.68 15.18
C ARG A 66 4.67 10.60 16.56
N LYS A 67 4.13 9.73 17.41
CA LYS A 67 4.71 9.30 18.68
C LYS A 67 5.06 7.82 18.57
N PHE A 68 6.21 7.44 19.11
CA PHE A 68 6.60 6.04 19.19
C PHE A 68 5.74 5.33 20.22
N LEU A 69 5.24 4.14 19.85
CA LEU A 69 4.63 3.24 20.82
C LEU A 69 5.71 2.84 21.85
N PRO A 70 5.45 2.95 23.15
CA PRO A 70 6.42 2.60 24.20
C PRO A 70 7.06 1.22 23.98
N GLU A 71 8.37 1.12 24.23
CA GLU A 71 9.14 -0.09 23.88
C GLU A 71 8.75 -1.32 24.71
N ASP A 72 8.15 -1.13 25.88
CA ASP A 72 7.62 -2.16 26.76
C ASP A 72 6.33 -2.80 26.23
N ILE A 73 5.60 -2.13 25.33
CA ILE A 73 4.39 -2.66 24.69
C ILE A 73 4.74 -3.46 23.45
N GLY A 74 4.15 -4.65 23.29
CA GLY A 74 4.33 -5.49 22.10
C GLY A 74 5.63 -6.31 22.12
N GLN A 75 6.21 -6.52 23.31
CA GLN A 75 7.37 -7.38 23.48
C GLN A 75 6.96 -8.87 23.48
N SER A 76 7.86 -9.73 23.02
CA SER A 76 7.64 -11.18 23.11
C SER A 76 7.67 -11.60 24.59
N PRO A 77 6.63 -12.27 25.12
CA PRO A 77 6.66 -12.76 26.49
C PRO A 77 7.83 -13.74 26.64
N MET A 78 8.78 -13.43 27.54
CA MET A 78 10.00 -14.21 27.72
C MET A 78 9.71 -15.72 27.91
N ALA A 79 10.13 -16.52 26.92
CA ALA A 79 10.78 -17.83 27.04
C ALA A 79 10.21 -18.91 27.99
N SER A 80 8.91 -18.94 28.30
CA SER A 80 8.41 -19.93 29.28
C SER A 80 7.03 -20.54 29.03
N MET A 81 6.39 -20.32 27.87
CA MET A 81 5.12 -20.97 27.55
C MET A 81 5.14 -21.66 26.17
N PRO A 82 4.66 -22.92 26.04
CA PRO A 82 4.77 -23.70 24.80
C PRO A 82 3.80 -23.30 23.67
N ASP A 83 2.95 -22.30 23.85
CA ASP A 83 2.02 -21.83 22.81
C ASP A 83 2.64 -20.63 22.08
N GLY A 84 3.19 -20.89 20.89
CA GLY A 84 3.58 -19.86 19.94
C GLY A 84 2.37 -19.04 19.48
N ASP A 85 2.60 -17.76 19.24
CA ASP A 85 1.65 -16.78 18.65
C ASP A 85 0.52 -16.24 19.54
N LYS A 86 0.73 -16.09 20.86
CA LYS A 86 -0.23 -15.32 21.68
C LYS A 86 -0.18 -13.82 21.36
N VAL A 87 -1.36 -13.19 21.25
CA VAL A 87 -1.50 -11.74 21.11
C VAL A 87 -1.18 -11.02 22.42
N ASP A 88 -0.33 -10.00 22.32
CA ASP A 88 -0.16 -8.99 23.37
C ASP A 88 -1.41 -8.12 23.43
N LEU A 89 -2.20 -8.29 24.50
CA LEU A 89 -3.48 -7.60 24.69
C LEU A 89 -3.33 -6.09 24.90
N GLU A 90 -2.21 -5.63 25.46
CA GLU A 90 -1.95 -4.20 25.65
C GLU A 90 -1.65 -3.55 24.30
N ALA A 91 -0.77 -4.16 23.50
CA ALA A 91 -0.50 -3.72 22.14
C ALA A 91 -1.75 -3.76 21.27
N PHE A 92 -2.53 -4.84 21.35
CA PHE A 92 -3.80 -4.97 20.63
C PHE A 92 -4.78 -3.86 21.01
N SER A 93 -4.91 -3.54 22.31
CA SER A 93 -5.76 -2.45 22.79
C SER A 93 -5.34 -1.08 22.24
N GLU A 94 -4.04 -0.80 22.18
CA GLU A 94 -3.54 0.44 21.57
C GLU A 94 -3.88 0.53 20.08
N PHE A 95 -3.78 -0.57 19.35
CA PHE A 95 -4.13 -0.60 17.93
C PHE A 95 -5.62 -0.45 17.68
N THR A 96 -6.48 -1.09 18.48
CA THR A 96 -7.94 -0.97 18.30
C THR A 96 -8.47 0.42 18.64
N LYS A 97 -7.80 1.19 19.51
CA LYS A 97 -8.14 2.60 19.77
C LYS A 97 -8.04 3.49 18.53
N ILE A 98 -7.12 3.19 17.61
CA ILE A 98 -6.85 4.02 16.42
C ILE A 98 -7.42 3.43 15.12
N ILE A 99 -8.01 2.23 15.16
CA ILE A 99 -8.47 1.53 13.96
C ILE A 99 -9.78 2.09 13.41
N THR A 100 -10.74 2.46 14.25
CA THR A 100 -12.04 2.99 13.81
C THR A 100 -11.85 4.26 12.97
N PRO A 101 -11.08 5.28 13.42
CA PRO A 101 -10.79 6.44 12.56
C PRO A 101 -10.05 6.08 11.26
N ALA A 102 -9.23 5.03 11.26
CA ALA A 102 -8.53 4.58 10.06
C ALA A 102 -9.51 4.00 9.03
N ILE A 103 -10.42 3.13 9.46
CA ILE A 103 -11.49 2.56 8.64
C ILE A 103 -12.38 3.67 8.09
N THR A 104 -12.85 4.59 8.94
CA THR A 104 -13.70 5.71 8.51
C THR A 104 -13.04 6.53 7.40
N ARG A 105 -11.73 6.79 7.49
CA ARG A 105 -11.01 7.51 6.43
C ARG A 105 -10.90 6.74 5.10
N VAL A 106 -10.96 5.41 5.12
CA VAL A 106 -11.06 4.60 3.88
C VAL A 106 -12.46 4.74 3.28
N VAL A 107 -13.51 4.70 4.11
CA VAL A 107 -14.90 4.94 3.69
C VAL A 107 -15.05 6.35 3.10
N ASP A 108 -14.51 7.37 3.78
CA ASP A 108 -14.54 8.76 3.31
C ASP A 108 -13.78 8.94 1.99
N PHE A 109 -12.66 8.21 1.80
CA PHE A 109 -11.94 8.21 0.54
C PHE A 109 -12.83 7.67 -0.60
N ALA A 110 -13.42 6.49 -0.40
CA ALA A 110 -14.27 5.84 -1.41
C ALA A 110 -15.47 6.71 -1.78
N LYS A 111 -16.15 7.29 -0.77
CA LYS A 111 -17.33 8.17 -0.96
C LYS A 111 -17.04 9.48 -1.70
N LYS A 112 -15.76 9.85 -1.85
CA LYS A 112 -15.36 11.03 -2.64
C LYS A 112 -15.14 10.70 -4.12
N LEU A 113 -15.20 9.43 -4.51
CA LEU A 113 -15.02 8.99 -5.90
C LEU A 113 -16.39 8.83 -6.58
N PRO A 114 -16.73 9.62 -7.62
CA PRO A 114 -18.04 9.55 -8.27
C PRO A 114 -18.40 8.14 -8.75
N MET A 115 -17.44 7.44 -9.37
CA MET A 115 -17.62 6.06 -9.86
C MET A 115 -18.03 5.06 -8.76
N PHE A 116 -17.62 5.30 -7.50
CA PHE A 116 -17.99 4.46 -6.36
C PHE A 116 -19.35 4.85 -5.81
N SER A 117 -19.60 6.16 -5.64
CA SER A 117 -20.84 6.69 -5.09
C SER A 117 -22.07 6.39 -5.95
N GLU A 118 -21.88 6.11 -7.23
CA GLU A 118 -22.93 5.71 -8.17
C GLU A 118 -23.24 4.19 -8.17
N LEU A 119 -22.56 3.38 -7.35
CA LEU A 119 -22.84 1.96 -7.20
C LEU A 119 -23.99 1.72 -6.21
N PRO A 120 -24.70 0.58 -6.30
CA PRO A 120 -25.63 0.15 -5.25
C PRO A 120 -24.96 0.13 -3.87
N CYS A 121 -25.73 0.40 -2.81
CA CYS A 121 -25.18 0.42 -1.45
C CYS A 121 -24.59 -0.94 -1.05
N GLU A 122 -25.19 -2.03 -1.52
CA GLU A 122 -24.74 -3.40 -1.33
C GLU A 122 -23.33 -3.61 -1.93
N ASP A 123 -23.11 -3.16 -3.16
CA ASP A 123 -21.80 -3.23 -3.82
C ASP A 123 -20.79 -2.33 -3.10
N GLN A 124 -21.19 -1.13 -2.67
CA GLN A 124 -20.31 -0.24 -1.91
C GLN A 124 -19.80 -0.90 -0.62
N ILE A 125 -20.68 -1.59 0.12
CA ILE A 125 -20.30 -2.32 1.34
C ILE A 125 -19.32 -3.46 1.00
N ILE A 126 -19.63 -4.28 0.00
CA ILE A 126 -18.78 -5.41 -0.40
C ILE A 126 -17.38 -4.94 -0.79
N LEU A 127 -17.28 -3.88 -1.60
CA LEU A 127 -16.00 -3.32 -2.02
C LEU A 127 -15.21 -2.75 -0.83
N LEU A 128 -15.87 -2.04 0.09
CA LEU A 128 -15.25 -1.52 1.30
C LEU A 128 -14.71 -2.63 2.20
N LYS A 129 -15.51 -3.66 2.50
CA LYS A 129 -15.07 -4.83 3.29
C LYS A 129 -13.87 -5.51 2.61
N GLY A 130 -13.91 -5.66 1.29
CA GLY A 130 -12.85 -6.30 0.51
C GLY A 130 -11.51 -5.56 0.48
N CYS A 131 -11.49 -4.23 0.40
CA CYS A 131 -10.25 -3.45 0.21
C CYS A 131 -9.74 -2.74 1.48
N CYS A 132 -10.51 -2.70 2.57
CA CYS A 132 -10.19 -1.84 3.72
C CYS A 132 -8.79 -2.11 4.29
N MET A 133 -8.45 -3.39 4.53
CA MET A 133 -7.12 -3.74 5.02
C MET A 133 -6.01 -3.47 4.01
N GLU A 134 -6.28 -3.68 2.72
CA GLU A 134 -5.32 -3.43 1.64
C GLU A 134 -4.94 -1.94 1.61
N ILE A 135 -5.94 -1.05 1.66
CA ILE A 135 -5.74 0.40 1.67
C ILE A 135 -5.05 0.87 2.96
N MET A 136 -5.46 0.37 4.13
CA MET A 136 -4.81 0.72 5.40
C MET A 136 -3.34 0.27 5.44
N SER A 137 -3.06 -0.93 4.92
CA SER A 137 -1.69 -1.47 4.80
C SER A 137 -0.84 -0.64 3.86
N LEU A 138 -1.37 -0.23 2.70
CA LEU A 138 -0.69 0.69 1.80
C LEU A 138 -0.38 2.03 2.49
N ARG A 139 -1.36 2.63 3.17
CA ARG A 139 -1.18 3.90 3.89
C ARG A 139 -0.11 3.82 4.99
N ALA A 140 -0.02 2.68 5.68
CA ALA A 140 1.05 2.43 6.65
C ALA A 140 2.40 2.24 5.96
N ALA A 141 2.46 1.42 4.90
CA ALA A 141 3.68 1.08 4.17
C ALA A 141 4.36 2.31 3.54
N VAL A 142 3.61 3.24 2.95
CA VAL A 142 4.17 4.49 2.40
C VAL A 142 4.66 5.46 3.48
N ARG A 143 4.39 5.16 4.75
CA ARG A 143 4.91 5.86 5.94
C ARG A 143 5.95 5.05 6.70
N TYR A 144 6.57 4.09 6.02
CA TYR A 144 7.76 3.44 6.51
C TYR A 144 8.91 4.45 6.63
N ASP A 145 9.57 4.47 7.78
CA ASP A 145 10.74 5.31 8.00
C ASP A 145 12.01 4.45 8.16
N PRO A 146 12.96 4.51 7.22
CA PRO A 146 14.18 3.70 7.28
C PRO A 146 15.08 4.03 8.48
N GLU A 147 15.05 5.27 9.00
CA GLU A 147 15.91 5.69 10.11
C GLU A 147 15.51 5.05 11.43
N SER A 148 14.21 4.97 11.72
CA SER A 148 13.69 4.35 12.93
C SER A 148 13.18 2.92 12.74
N GLU A 149 13.19 2.41 11.50
CA GLU A 149 12.62 1.12 11.09
C GLU A 149 11.18 0.90 11.59
N THR A 150 10.35 1.94 11.48
CA THR A 150 8.95 1.93 11.95
C THR A 150 7.96 2.20 10.83
N LEU A 151 6.77 1.62 10.92
CA LEU A 151 5.58 2.11 10.22
C LEU A 151 4.86 3.16 11.06
N THR A 152 4.13 4.08 10.44
CA THR A 152 3.26 5.03 11.17
C THR A 152 1.79 4.78 10.88
N LEU A 153 1.09 4.26 11.89
CA LEU A 153 -0.35 3.98 11.86
C LEU A 153 -1.15 5.26 12.13
N SER A 154 -2.25 5.45 11.41
CA SER A 154 -3.14 6.62 11.54
C SER A 154 -2.46 7.99 11.45
N GLY A 155 -1.21 8.06 11.00
CA GLY A 155 -0.40 9.28 10.96
C GLY A 155 0.13 9.76 12.32
N GLU A 156 -0.07 8.99 13.40
CA GLU A 156 0.22 9.43 14.76
C GLU A 156 0.96 8.40 15.63
N MET A 157 0.89 7.11 15.31
CA MET A 157 1.53 6.05 16.12
C MET A 157 2.61 5.35 15.30
N ALA A 158 3.88 5.55 15.67
CA ALA A 158 5.02 4.87 15.08
C ALA A 158 5.26 3.54 15.81
N VAL A 159 5.28 2.43 15.07
CA VAL A 159 5.38 1.07 15.61
C VAL A 159 6.55 0.33 14.99
N LYS A 160 7.25 -0.47 15.80
CA LYS A 160 8.26 -1.44 15.35
C LYS A 160 7.59 -2.72 14.85
N ARG A 161 8.33 -3.51 14.07
CA ARG A 161 7.88 -4.78 13.49
C ARG A 161 7.30 -5.74 14.52
N GLU A 162 8.03 -5.98 15.60
CA GLU A 162 7.63 -6.88 16.67
C GLU A 162 6.37 -6.40 17.40
N GLN A 163 6.23 -5.09 17.62
CA GLN A 163 5.05 -4.54 18.29
C GLN A 163 3.78 -4.79 17.48
N LEU A 164 3.83 -4.53 16.16
CA LEU A 164 2.70 -4.76 15.26
C LEU A 164 2.41 -6.26 15.08
N LYS A 165 3.44 -7.10 15.08
CA LYS A 165 3.35 -8.56 14.98
C LYS A 165 2.66 -9.16 16.21
N ASN A 166 3.19 -8.85 17.39
CA ASN A 166 2.73 -9.39 18.66
C ASN A 166 1.38 -8.80 19.08
N GLY A 167 1.09 -7.54 18.73
CA GLY A 167 -0.20 -6.91 19.03
C GLY A 167 -1.35 -7.33 18.10
N GLY A 168 -1.24 -8.42 17.35
CA GLY A 168 -2.38 -8.99 16.62
C GLY A 168 -2.06 -9.48 15.21
N LEU A 169 -1.27 -8.73 14.44
CA LEU A 169 -1.14 -8.99 12.99
C LEU A 169 -0.30 -10.23 12.65
N GLY A 170 0.53 -10.74 13.57
CA GLY A 170 1.39 -11.88 13.29
C GLY A 170 2.25 -11.66 12.04
N VAL A 171 2.34 -12.67 11.17
CA VAL A 171 3.09 -12.60 9.90
C VAL A 171 2.61 -11.51 8.92
N VAL A 172 1.38 -11.00 9.09
CA VAL A 172 0.88 -9.88 8.28
C VAL A 172 1.70 -8.61 8.56
N SER A 173 2.17 -8.42 9.80
CA SER A 173 3.11 -7.34 10.13
C SER A 173 4.35 -7.42 9.22
N ASP A 174 4.93 -8.61 9.08
CA ASP A 174 6.16 -8.80 8.31
C ASP A 174 5.97 -8.38 6.85
N ALA A 175 4.85 -8.79 6.25
CA ALA A 175 4.50 -8.42 4.87
C ALA A 175 4.33 -6.90 4.67
N ILE A 176 3.69 -6.19 5.61
CA ILE A 176 3.49 -4.73 5.50
C ILE A 176 4.83 -4.00 5.65
N PHE A 177 5.69 -4.42 6.56
CA PHE A 177 7.02 -3.82 6.71
C PHE A 177 7.91 -4.07 5.48
N ASP A 178 7.86 -5.27 4.90
CA ASP A 178 8.63 -5.59 3.70
C ASP A 178 8.12 -4.82 2.48
N LEU A 179 6.81 -4.64 2.38
CA LEU A 179 6.20 -3.74 1.41
C LEU A 179 6.68 -2.30 1.61
N GLY A 180 6.65 -1.77 2.83
CA GLY A 180 7.10 -0.41 3.14
C GLY A 180 8.59 -0.18 2.83
N LYS A 181 9.45 -1.14 3.21
CA LYS A 181 10.87 -1.15 2.82
C LYS A 181 11.02 -1.10 1.31
N SER A 182 10.28 -1.94 0.58
CA SER A 182 10.32 -1.97 -0.89
C SER A 182 9.80 -0.69 -1.54
N LEU A 183 8.72 -0.09 -1.01
CA LEU A 183 8.09 1.12 -1.55
C LEU A 183 8.91 2.38 -1.31
N SER A 184 9.77 2.40 -0.28
CA SER A 184 10.66 3.55 -0.01
C SER A 184 11.52 3.93 -1.22
N ALA A 185 11.93 2.96 -2.04
CA ALA A 185 12.69 3.20 -3.26
C ALA A 185 11.83 3.78 -4.41
N PHE A 186 10.52 3.58 -4.38
CA PHE A 186 9.61 3.99 -5.47
C PHE A 186 9.33 5.50 -5.46
N ASN A 187 9.51 6.18 -4.33
CA ASN A 187 9.22 7.62 -4.19
C ASN A 187 7.81 7.99 -4.70
N LEU A 188 6.81 7.22 -4.25
CA LEU A 188 5.42 7.46 -4.63
C LEU A 188 4.95 8.83 -4.17
N ASP A 189 4.29 9.57 -5.05
CA ASP A 189 3.56 10.78 -4.68
C ASP A 189 2.12 10.46 -4.22
N ASP A 190 1.41 11.48 -3.73
CA ASP A 190 0.02 11.33 -3.27
C ASP A 190 -0.90 10.76 -4.37
N THR A 191 -0.64 11.11 -5.63
CA THR A 191 -1.45 10.68 -6.78
C THR A 191 -1.26 9.20 -7.06
N GLU A 192 -0.03 8.70 -7.02
CA GLU A 192 0.28 7.28 -7.23
C GLU A 192 -0.31 6.42 -6.11
N VAL A 193 -0.25 6.91 -4.87
CA VAL A 193 -0.94 6.26 -3.74
C VAL A 193 -2.46 6.30 -3.93
N ALA A 194 -3.00 7.44 -4.35
CA ALA A 194 -4.44 7.59 -4.58
C ALA A 194 -4.97 6.62 -5.65
N LEU A 195 -4.25 6.48 -6.76
CA LEU A 195 -4.60 5.59 -7.86
C LEU A 195 -4.47 4.11 -7.46
N LEU A 196 -3.45 3.74 -6.68
CA LEU A 196 -3.36 2.40 -6.08
C LEU A 196 -4.60 2.07 -5.23
N GLN A 197 -5.03 3.00 -4.37
CA GLN A 197 -6.23 2.79 -3.55
C GLN A 197 -7.49 2.64 -4.41
N ALA A 198 -7.63 3.41 -5.49
CA ALA A 198 -8.79 3.31 -6.38
C ALA A 198 -8.82 1.97 -7.14
N VAL A 199 -7.67 1.47 -7.57
CA VAL A 199 -7.54 0.13 -8.20
C VAL A 199 -7.90 -0.97 -7.21
N LEU A 200 -7.45 -0.88 -5.95
CA LEU A 200 -7.81 -1.84 -4.89
C LEU A 200 -9.32 -1.79 -4.57
N LEU A 201 -9.89 -0.59 -4.49
CA LEU A 201 -11.31 -0.37 -4.22
C LEU A 201 -12.20 -0.95 -5.32
N MET A 202 -11.89 -0.70 -6.59
CA MET A 202 -12.69 -1.13 -7.74
C MET A 202 -12.40 -2.58 -8.14
N SER A 203 -12.38 -3.51 -7.19
CA SER A 203 -12.07 -4.91 -7.46
C SER A 203 -13.34 -5.71 -7.76
N SER A 204 -13.55 -6.13 -9.00
CA SER A 204 -14.76 -6.84 -9.45
C SER A 204 -14.79 -8.34 -9.06
N ASP A 205 -13.70 -8.87 -8.50
CA ASP A 205 -13.57 -10.27 -8.08
C ASP A 205 -14.15 -10.58 -6.68
N ARG A 206 -14.85 -9.63 -6.06
CA ARG A 206 -15.49 -9.84 -4.75
C ARG A 206 -16.82 -10.60 -4.91
N THR A 207 -17.05 -11.57 -4.04
CA THR A 207 -18.27 -12.38 -4.05
C THR A 207 -19.49 -11.53 -3.67
N GLY A 208 -20.61 -11.72 -4.38
CA GLY A 208 -21.89 -11.06 -4.08
C GLY A 208 -22.13 -9.72 -4.79
N LEU A 209 -21.20 -9.26 -5.64
CA LEU A 209 -21.36 -8.02 -6.40
C LEU A 209 -22.48 -8.12 -7.44
N ILE A 210 -23.26 -7.05 -7.55
CA ILE A 210 -24.37 -6.88 -8.50
C ILE A 210 -23.84 -6.28 -9.81
N CYS A 211 -23.06 -5.20 -9.73
CA CYS A 211 -22.59 -4.44 -10.89
C CYS A 211 -21.16 -4.78 -11.33
N VAL A 212 -20.83 -6.08 -11.45
CA VAL A 212 -19.49 -6.59 -11.77
C VAL A 212 -18.86 -5.89 -12.99
N GLU A 213 -19.57 -5.83 -14.12
CA GLU A 213 -19.07 -5.21 -15.36
C GLU A 213 -18.80 -3.71 -15.21
N LYS A 214 -19.67 -2.98 -14.47
CA LYS A 214 -19.47 -1.54 -14.21
C LYS A 214 -18.22 -1.32 -13.37
N ILE A 215 -18.02 -2.14 -12.33
CA ILE A 215 -16.87 -2.06 -11.43
C ILE A 215 -15.57 -2.36 -12.19
N GLU A 216 -15.55 -3.40 -13.01
CA GLU A 216 -14.39 -3.77 -13.85
C GLU A 216 -14.02 -2.63 -14.79
N LYS A 217 -15.00 -2.04 -15.49
CA LYS A 217 -14.77 -0.88 -16.36
C LYS A 217 -14.23 0.34 -15.59
N CYS A 218 -14.74 0.59 -14.38
CA CYS A 218 -14.20 1.64 -13.50
C CYS A 218 -12.73 1.35 -13.12
N GLN A 219 -12.39 0.10 -12.81
CA GLN A 219 -11.02 -0.30 -12.51
C GLN A 219 -10.09 -0.11 -13.71
N GLU A 220 -10.50 -0.52 -14.90
CA GLU A 220 -9.76 -0.33 -16.15
C GLU A 220 -9.49 1.16 -16.41
N THR A 221 -10.49 2.02 -16.15
CA THR A 221 -10.35 3.47 -16.30
C THR A 221 -9.28 4.02 -15.35
N TYR A 222 -9.27 3.61 -14.09
CA TYR A 222 -8.21 4.00 -13.15
C TYR A 222 -6.85 3.43 -13.52
N LEU A 223 -6.78 2.17 -13.97
CA LEU A 223 -5.52 1.52 -14.38
C LEU A 223 -4.89 2.24 -15.56
N LEU A 224 -5.67 2.61 -16.57
CA LEU A 224 -5.17 3.31 -17.76
C LEU A 224 -4.66 4.71 -17.40
N ALA A 225 -5.46 5.48 -16.66
CA ALA A 225 -5.05 6.79 -16.15
C ALA A 225 -3.78 6.70 -15.30
N PHE A 226 -3.64 5.62 -14.53
CA PHE A 226 -2.48 5.39 -13.69
C PHE A 226 -1.23 5.05 -14.51
N GLU A 227 -1.31 4.14 -15.49
CA GLU A 227 -0.20 3.86 -16.39
C GLU A 227 0.29 5.13 -17.10
N HIS A 228 -0.66 5.93 -17.59
CA HIS A 228 -0.38 7.22 -18.22
C HIS A 228 0.29 8.20 -17.25
N TYR A 229 -0.18 8.27 -15.99
CA TYR A 229 0.43 9.12 -14.98
C TYR A 229 1.87 8.68 -14.65
N ILE A 230 2.14 7.37 -14.57
CA ILE A 230 3.48 6.83 -14.39
C ILE A 230 4.40 7.24 -15.56
N ASN A 231 3.90 7.20 -16.80
CA ASN A 231 4.66 7.63 -17.97
C ASN A 231 5.00 9.13 -17.90
N TYR A 232 4.06 9.95 -17.45
CA TYR A 232 4.27 11.38 -17.19
C TYR A 232 5.33 11.63 -16.11
N ARG A 233 5.32 10.86 -15.01
CA ARG A 233 6.24 10.98 -13.86
C ARG A 233 7.69 10.66 -14.20
N LYS A 234 7.93 9.82 -15.22
CA LYS A 234 9.28 9.46 -15.71
C LYS A 234 10.23 8.98 -14.60
N HIS A 235 9.75 8.06 -13.77
CA HIS A 235 10.57 7.42 -12.74
C HIS A 235 11.87 6.85 -13.30
N ASN A 236 12.97 7.03 -12.57
CA ASN A 236 14.30 6.53 -12.94
C ASN A 236 14.49 5.02 -12.68
N ILE A 237 13.41 4.30 -12.38
CA ILE A 237 13.42 2.86 -12.11
C ILE A 237 12.92 2.11 -13.35
N PRO A 238 13.70 1.16 -13.89
CA PRO A 238 13.27 0.39 -15.05
C PRO A 238 12.09 -0.51 -14.67
N HIS A 239 11.15 -0.64 -15.61
CA HIS A 239 9.93 -1.44 -15.47
C HIS A 239 9.07 -1.03 -14.25
N PHE A 240 8.99 0.28 -13.97
CA PHE A 240 8.25 0.80 -12.83
C PHE A 240 6.78 0.32 -12.80
N TRP A 241 6.05 0.46 -13.92
CA TRP A 241 4.64 0.08 -14.00
C TRP A 241 4.38 -1.40 -13.66
N PRO A 242 5.01 -2.40 -14.31
CA PRO A 242 4.87 -3.80 -13.90
C PRO A 242 5.25 -4.07 -12.44
N LYS A 243 6.33 -3.44 -11.94
CA LYS A 243 6.74 -3.58 -10.54
C LYS A 243 5.69 -3.02 -9.57
N LEU A 244 5.00 -1.95 -9.96
CA LEU A 244 3.93 -1.36 -9.17
C LEU A 244 2.68 -2.24 -9.16
N LEU A 245 2.34 -2.87 -10.29
CA LEU A 245 1.27 -3.86 -10.35
C LEU A 245 1.55 -5.07 -9.45
N MET A 246 2.80 -5.52 -9.35
CA MET A 246 3.17 -6.56 -8.36
C MET A 246 2.89 -6.11 -6.92
N LYS A 247 2.98 -4.81 -6.60
CA LYS A 247 2.63 -4.29 -5.27
C LYS A 247 1.13 -4.32 -4.99
N VAL A 248 0.30 -4.23 -6.02
CA VAL A 248 -1.15 -4.49 -5.90
C VAL A 248 -1.38 -5.94 -5.50
N THR A 249 -0.66 -6.89 -6.12
CA THR A 249 -0.73 -8.32 -5.74
C THR A 249 -0.27 -8.55 -4.30
N ASP A 250 0.86 -7.96 -3.89
CA ASP A 250 1.35 -8.03 -2.51
C ASP A 250 0.28 -7.54 -1.51
N LEU A 251 -0.41 -6.44 -1.82
CA LEU A 251 -1.48 -5.86 -0.99
C LEU A 251 -2.71 -6.76 -0.90
N ARG A 252 -3.13 -7.38 -2.00
CA ARG A 252 -4.24 -8.36 -1.99
C ARG A 252 -3.90 -9.59 -1.14
N MET A 253 -2.66 -10.07 -1.20
CA MET A 253 -2.18 -11.16 -0.34
C MET A 253 -2.20 -10.76 1.13
N ILE A 254 -1.75 -9.53 1.46
CA ILE A 254 -1.86 -8.98 2.82
C ILE A 254 -3.32 -8.96 3.30
N GLY A 255 -4.26 -8.50 2.46
CA GLY A 255 -5.69 -8.49 2.77
C GLY A 255 -6.24 -9.88 3.08
N ALA A 256 -5.92 -10.88 2.25
CA ALA A 256 -6.34 -12.26 2.45
C ALA A 256 -5.74 -12.89 3.72
N CYS A 257 -4.44 -12.67 3.98
CA CYS A 257 -3.78 -13.14 5.19
C CYS A 257 -4.36 -12.48 6.45
N HIS A 258 -4.71 -11.19 6.38
CA HIS A 258 -5.38 -10.51 7.48
C HIS A 258 -6.77 -11.10 7.77
N ALA A 259 -7.58 -11.40 6.75
CA ALA A 259 -8.89 -12.03 6.96
C ALA A 259 -8.76 -13.35 7.73
N SER A 260 -7.78 -14.19 7.36
CA SER A 260 -7.46 -15.39 8.14
C SER A 260 -7.01 -15.04 9.56
N ARG A 261 -6.06 -14.10 9.73
CA ARG A 261 -5.55 -13.73 11.05
C ARG A 261 -6.62 -13.13 11.97
N PHE A 262 -7.60 -12.41 11.43
CA PHE A 262 -8.71 -11.83 12.18
C PHE A 262 -9.56 -12.90 12.89
N LEU A 263 -9.78 -14.06 12.25
CA LEU A 263 -10.45 -15.19 12.89
C LEU A 263 -9.69 -15.72 14.10
N HIS A 264 -8.35 -15.77 14.03
CA HIS A 264 -7.52 -16.17 15.16
C HIS A 264 -7.53 -15.11 16.28
N MET A 265 -7.47 -13.82 15.92
CA MET A 265 -7.58 -12.73 16.91
C MET A 265 -8.89 -12.82 17.70
N LYS A 266 -10.02 -13.17 17.06
CA LYS A 266 -11.31 -13.37 17.74
C LYS A 266 -11.31 -14.52 18.76
N VAL A 267 -10.43 -15.51 18.61
CA VAL A 267 -10.28 -16.61 19.56
C VAL A 267 -9.34 -16.23 20.70
N GLU A 268 -8.28 -15.50 20.39
CA GLU A 268 -7.20 -15.15 21.33
C GLU A 268 -7.52 -13.92 22.19
N CYS A 269 -8.37 -13.00 21.70
CA CYS A 269 -8.65 -11.71 22.33
C CYS A 269 -10.10 -11.60 22.84
N PRO A 270 -10.35 -10.93 23.97
CA PRO A 270 -11.71 -10.63 24.44
C PRO A 270 -12.51 -9.80 23.43
N THR A 271 -13.78 -10.16 23.21
CA THR A 271 -14.68 -9.46 22.27
C THR A 271 -14.84 -7.97 22.59
N GLU A 272 -14.76 -7.56 23.86
CA GLU A 272 -14.91 -6.14 24.22
C GLU A 272 -13.77 -5.25 23.70
N LEU A 273 -12.63 -5.85 23.31
CA LEU A 273 -11.51 -5.11 22.74
C LEU A 273 -11.70 -4.78 21.25
N PHE A 274 -12.70 -5.38 20.58
CA PHE A 274 -12.99 -5.15 19.17
C PHE A 274 -14.03 -4.02 19.01
N PRO A 275 -13.67 -2.88 18.40
CA PRO A 275 -14.63 -1.83 18.12
C PRO A 275 -15.74 -2.33 17.17
N PRO A 276 -16.99 -1.86 17.29
CA PRO A 276 -18.09 -2.33 16.45
C PRO A 276 -17.82 -2.21 14.94
N LEU A 277 -17.25 -1.07 14.50
CA LEU A 277 -16.90 -0.86 13.09
C LEU A 277 -15.76 -1.80 12.61
N PHE A 278 -14.87 -2.21 13.52
CA PHE A 278 -13.82 -3.17 13.19
C PHE A 278 -14.42 -4.56 12.93
N LEU A 279 -15.40 -4.97 13.75
CA LEU A 279 -16.16 -6.19 13.51
C LEU A 279 -16.97 -6.09 12.22
N GLU A 280 -17.75 -5.03 12.02
CA GLU A 280 -18.63 -4.85 10.85
C GLU A 280 -17.88 -4.99 9.51
N VAL A 281 -16.64 -4.51 9.44
CA VAL A 281 -15.84 -4.52 8.21
C VAL A 281 -15.15 -5.86 7.96
N PHE A 282 -14.67 -6.55 8.99
CA PHE A 282 -13.83 -7.74 8.83
C PHE A 282 -14.47 -9.05 9.28
N GLU A 283 -15.65 -9.00 9.90
CA GLU A 283 -16.52 -10.14 10.10
C GLU A 283 -17.36 -10.31 8.83
N ASP A 284 -17.36 -11.52 8.24
CA ASP A 284 -18.11 -11.81 7.01
C ASP A 284 -19.62 -11.66 7.20
#